data_AF-A0A929E6D5-F1
#
_entry.id   AF-A0A929E6D5-F1
#
_cell.length_a   1.000
_cell.length_b   1.000
_cell.length_c   1.000
_cell.angle_alpha   90.00
_cell.angle_beta   90.00
_cell.angle_gamma   90.00
#
_symmetry.space_group_name_H-M   'P 1'
#
loop_
_entity.id
_entity.type
_entity.pdbx_description
1 polymer ?
#
loop_
_entity_poly.entity_id
_entity_poly.type
_entity_poly.pdbx_seq_one_letter_code
_entity_poly.pdbx_strand_id
1 'polypeptide(L)'
;MKYATRDIPIFVGHEGQLDGQRWKITGAITLGREPNCDIHISDRQVSRIHARIIPAEDGILIKDLGSKNGIHVNGQRIKQPALLRDGDIVHIALAQKFVYLSSDATLPLDAKPPAVLASSPRQLQLEKHSRRVWVNNQEILPPLSASQFQLLKIIYQNNGGVVSRSDLMIGVWGEDVAFEISNQALDALIRRLRTRITEIDPNHTYIATVRGHGLRLDNPLLE
;
A
#
# COMPACT_ATOMS: atom_id res chain seq x y z
N MET A 1 -17.54 -13.76 -27.04
CA MET A 1 -16.11 -14.04 -26.73
C MET A 1 -15.51 -12.75 -26.17
N LYS A 2 -15.67 -12.49 -24.86
CA LYS A 2 -14.66 -12.62 -23.79
C LYS A 2 -13.39 -11.78 -24.01
N TYR A 3 -13.52 -10.45 -24.00
CA TYR A 3 -12.40 -9.58 -23.64
C TYR A 3 -12.27 -9.58 -22.12
N ALA A 4 -11.40 -10.44 -21.60
CA ALA A 4 -11.00 -10.39 -20.20
C ALA A 4 -10.06 -9.18 -20.02
N THR A 5 -10.50 -8.22 -19.24
CA THR A 5 -9.77 -7.04 -18.78
C THR A 5 -8.44 -7.49 -18.16
N ARG A 6 -7.32 -7.29 -18.84
CA ARG A 6 -5.99 -7.54 -18.25
C ARG A 6 -5.68 -6.42 -17.27
N ASP A 7 -5.27 -6.81 -16.06
CA ASP A 7 -5.05 -5.94 -14.91
C ASP A 7 -3.87 -4.97 -15.14
N ILE A 8 -3.99 -3.71 -14.67
CA ILE A 8 -3.06 -2.62 -15.01
C ILE A 8 -2.36 -2.13 -13.73
N PRO A 9 -1.01 -2.12 -13.65
CA PRO A 9 -0.29 -1.62 -12.48
C PRO A 9 -0.62 -0.16 -12.15
N ILE A 10 -0.60 0.20 -10.87
CA ILE A 10 -0.92 1.55 -10.39
C ILE A 10 0.23 2.16 -9.62
N PHE A 11 0.46 3.45 -9.82
CA PHE A 11 1.29 4.29 -8.97
C PHE A 11 0.38 5.18 -8.13
N VAL A 12 0.48 5.10 -6.80
CA VAL A 12 -0.37 5.85 -5.86
C VAL A 12 0.49 6.91 -5.18
N GLY A 13 0.07 8.16 -5.21
CA GLY A 13 0.72 9.23 -4.46
C GLY A 13 0.60 9.00 -2.96
N HIS A 14 1.71 9.14 -2.26
CA HIS A 14 1.81 8.96 -0.82
C HIS A 14 2.71 10.05 -0.24
N GLU A 15 2.34 10.76 0.83
CA GLU A 15 3.19 11.80 1.45
C GLU A 15 3.77 12.82 0.45
N GLY A 16 3.02 13.90 0.22
CA GLY A 16 3.40 15.02 -0.65
C GLY A 16 2.15 15.64 -1.27
N GLN A 17 2.32 16.57 -2.21
CA GLN A 17 1.19 17.27 -2.85
C GLN A 17 0.23 16.37 -3.63
N LEU A 18 0.66 15.15 -3.96
CA LEU A 18 -0.07 14.18 -4.75
C LEU A 18 -0.69 13.04 -3.90
N ASP A 19 -0.68 13.16 -2.57
CA ASP A 19 -1.20 12.12 -1.68
C ASP A 19 -2.62 11.66 -2.06
N GLY A 20 -2.81 10.35 -2.16
CA GLY A 20 -4.09 9.71 -2.52
C GLY A 20 -4.39 9.64 -4.03
N GLN A 21 -3.71 10.40 -4.87
CA GLN A 21 -3.90 10.36 -6.33
C GLN A 21 -3.34 9.06 -6.93
N ARG A 22 -3.86 8.63 -8.09
CA ARG A 22 -3.56 7.32 -8.68
C ARG A 22 -3.33 7.42 -10.18
N TRP A 23 -2.28 6.76 -10.67
CA TRP A 23 -1.93 6.69 -12.09
C TRP A 23 -1.86 5.24 -12.55
N LYS A 24 -2.62 4.90 -13.59
CA LYS A 24 -2.52 3.60 -14.26
C LYS A 24 -1.31 3.59 -15.18
N ILE A 25 -0.48 2.56 -15.06
CA ILE A 25 0.72 2.38 -15.88
C ILE A 25 0.34 1.53 -17.09
N THR A 26 -0.28 2.16 -18.09
CA THR A 26 -0.61 1.55 -19.39
C THR A 26 0.48 1.72 -20.44
N GLY A 27 1.48 2.55 -20.13
CA GLY A 27 2.59 2.91 -21.01
C GLY A 27 3.69 3.60 -20.19
N ALA A 28 4.67 4.18 -20.89
CA ALA A 28 5.71 4.93 -20.22
C ALA A 28 5.15 6.23 -19.63
N ILE A 29 5.49 6.53 -18.38
CA ILE A 29 5.02 7.71 -17.63
C ILE A 29 6.22 8.53 -17.21
N THR A 30 6.15 9.84 -17.40
CA THR A 30 7.16 10.81 -16.98
C THR A 30 6.74 11.54 -15.71
N LEU A 31 7.69 11.73 -14.79
CA LEU A 31 7.48 12.47 -13.55
C LEU A 31 8.46 13.62 -13.48
N GLY A 32 7.98 14.79 -13.06
CA GLY A 32 8.84 15.97 -12.97
C GLY A 32 8.11 17.24 -12.56
N ARG A 33 8.87 18.31 -12.40
CA ARG A 33 8.32 19.64 -12.09
C ARG A 33 7.77 20.36 -13.32
N GLU A 34 8.10 19.92 -14.54
CA GLU A 34 7.46 20.51 -15.70
C GLU A 34 5.98 20.07 -15.80
N PRO A 35 5.08 20.99 -16.16
CA PRO A 35 3.65 20.71 -16.28
C PRO A 35 3.30 19.78 -17.46
N ASN A 36 4.25 19.51 -18.35
CA ASN A 36 4.11 18.56 -19.46
C ASN A 36 4.40 17.10 -19.05
N CYS A 37 4.87 16.86 -17.82
CA CYS A 37 5.06 15.52 -17.30
C CYS A 37 3.69 14.89 -17.00
N ASP A 38 3.55 13.59 -17.27
CA ASP A 38 2.33 12.83 -16.97
C ASP A 38 1.97 12.92 -15.47
N ILE A 39 2.99 12.94 -14.61
CA ILE A 39 2.88 13.22 -13.19
C ILE A 39 3.64 14.50 -12.87
N HIS A 40 2.88 15.60 -12.78
CA HIS A 40 3.41 16.91 -12.46
C HIS A 40 3.56 17.09 -10.95
N ILE A 41 4.81 17.30 -10.50
CA ILE A 41 5.18 17.53 -9.10
C ILE A 41 5.75 18.95 -8.99
N SER A 42 4.89 19.92 -8.68
CA SER A 42 5.24 21.35 -8.56
C SER A 42 6.09 21.68 -7.32
N ASP A 43 7.30 21.11 -7.22
CA ASP A 43 8.24 21.36 -6.13
C ASP A 43 9.66 21.66 -6.67
N ARG A 44 10.26 22.77 -6.22
CA ARG A 44 11.59 23.24 -6.65
C ARG A 44 12.73 22.21 -6.49
N GLN A 45 12.58 21.24 -5.61
CA GLN A 45 13.53 20.15 -5.36
C GLN A 45 13.42 19.05 -6.42
N VAL A 46 12.34 19.04 -7.19
CA VAL A 46 12.12 18.11 -8.30
C VAL A 46 12.68 18.72 -9.58
N SER A 47 13.53 17.96 -10.27
CA SER A 47 13.99 18.29 -11.62
C SER A 47 12.83 18.45 -12.60
N ARG A 48 13.06 19.22 -13.66
CA ARG A 48 12.09 19.51 -14.73
C ARG A 48 11.44 18.23 -15.27
N ILE A 49 12.27 17.31 -15.73
CA ILE A 49 11.93 15.91 -16.01
C ILE A 49 12.83 15.08 -15.09
N HIS A 50 12.24 14.43 -14.09
CA HIS A 50 12.98 13.81 -12.99
C HIS A 50 13.16 12.31 -13.19
N ALA A 51 12.05 11.63 -13.50
CA ALA A 51 12.00 10.19 -13.55
C ALA A 51 11.14 9.72 -14.72
N ARG A 52 11.35 8.47 -15.11
CA ARG A 52 10.48 7.77 -16.05
C ARG A 52 10.16 6.39 -15.53
N ILE A 53 8.88 6.05 -15.55
CA ILE A 53 8.36 4.70 -15.35
C ILE A 53 8.19 4.07 -16.73
N ILE A 54 8.65 2.84 -16.90
CA ILE A 54 8.70 2.15 -18.20
C ILE A 54 8.20 0.71 -18.00
N PRO A 55 7.14 0.28 -18.71
CA PRO A 55 6.81 -1.13 -18.83
C PRO A 55 7.94 -1.90 -19.53
N ALA A 56 8.37 -3.01 -18.93
CA ALA A 56 9.38 -3.93 -19.43
C ALA A 56 8.82 -5.37 -19.47
N GLU A 57 9.56 -6.30 -20.07
CA GLU A 57 9.15 -7.71 -20.14
C GLU A 57 8.92 -8.32 -18.75
N ASP A 58 9.78 -7.99 -17.78
CA ASP A 58 9.74 -8.53 -16.41
C ASP A 58 8.94 -7.66 -15.41
N GLY A 59 8.21 -6.64 -15.87
CA GLY A 59 7.38 -5.79 -15.01
C GLY A 59 7.58 -4.29 -15.24
N ILE A 60 7.58 -3.50 -14.17
CA ILE A 60 7.68 -2.03 -14.26
C ILE A 60 9.04 -1.56 -13.76
N LEU A 61 9.77 -0.84 -14.60
CA LEU A 61 11.03 -0.19 -14.24
C LEU A 61 10.80 1.28 -13.90
N ILE A 62 11.54 1.80 -12.91
CA ILE A 62 11.72 3.23 -12.71
C ILE A 62 13.17 3.63 -13.00
N LYS A 63 13.33 4.74 -13.72
CA LYS A 63 14.62 5.30 -14.12
C LYS A 63 14.74 6.76 -13.70
N ASP A 64 15.87 7.11 -13.11
CA ASP A 64 16.29 8.50 -12.88
C ASP A 64 16.83 9.11 -14.20
N LEU A 65 16.39 10.32 -14.52
CA LEU A 65 16.75 11.03 -15.75
C LEU A 65 17.80 12.13 -15.48
N GLY A 66 18.77 11.81 -14.61
CA GLY A 66 19.83 12.74 -14.23
C GLY A 66 19.33 13.84 -13.28
N SER A 67 18.40 13.49 -12.39
CA SER A 67 17.86 14.45 -11.45
C SER A 67 18.88 14.93 -10.41
N LYS A 68 18.66 16.13 -9.87
CA LYS A 68 19.57 16.72 -8.88
C LYS A 68 19.57 15.93 -7.55
N ASN A 69 18.38 15.56 -7.09
CA ASN A 69 18.18 14.96 -5.76
C ASN A 69 18.02 13.43 -5.81
N GLY A 70 17.89 12.85 -6.99
CA GLY A 70 17.77 11.41 -7.18
C GLY A 70 16.40 10.84 -6.81
N ILE A 71 16.28 9.54 -7.08
CA ILE A 71 15.14 8.71 -6.71
C ILE A 71 15.59 7.74 -5.62
N HIS A 72 14.75 7.54 -4.61
CA HIS A 72 14.95 6.48 -3.62
C HIS A 72 13.81 5.46 -3.72
N VAL A 73 14.14 4.18 -3.73
CA VAL A 73 13.18 3.08 -3.65
C VAL A 73 13.39 2.39 -2.30
N ASN A 74 12.35 2.29 -1.48
CA ASN A 74 12.39 1.75 -0.12
C ASN A 74 13.51 2.38 0.74
N GLY A 75 13.71 3.70 0.58
CA GLY A 75 14.74 4.46 1.30
C GLY A 75 16.16 4.37 0.72
N GLN A 76 16.40 3.50 -0.26
CA GLN A 76 17.71 3.37 -0.91
C GLN A 76 17.77 4.14 -2.22
N ARG A 77 18.80 4.96 -2.41
CA ARG A 77 18.98 5.73 -3.65
C ARG A 77 19.36 4.81 -4.80
N ILE A 78 18.63 4.88 -5.90
CA ILE A 78 18.93 4.09 -7.11
C ILE A 78 19.93 4.85 -7.99
N LYS A 79 20.85 4.12 -8.61
CA LYS A 79 21.84 4.65 -9.60
C LYS A 79 21.61 4.13 -11.02
N GLN A 80 20.87 3.04 -11.14
CA GLN A 80 20.47 2.39 -12.38
C GLN A 80 18.96 2.20 -12.36
N PRO A 81 18.32 1.93 -13.51
CA PRO A 81 16.90 1.57 -13.53
C PRO A 81 16.60 0.44 -12.54
N ALA A 82 15.53 0.58 -11.77
CA ALA A 82 15.13 -0.38 -10.74
C ALA A 82 13.78 -1.02 -11.10
N LEU A 83 13.70 -2.34 -10.96
CA LEU A 83 12.45 -3.09 -11.12
C LEU A 83 11.60 -2.94 -9.86
N LEU A 84 10.40 -2.38 -10.02
CA LEU A 84 9.46 -2.14 -8.93
C LEU A 84 8.68 -3.41 -8.59
N ARG A 85 8.58 -3.68 -7.29
CA ARG A 85 7.81 -4.78 -6.71
C ARG A 85 6.58 -4.24 -6.00
N ASP A 86 5.54 -5.07 -5.93
CA ASP A 86 4.27 -4.69 -5.31
C ASP A 86 4.48 -4.15 -3.88
N GLY A 87 4.05 -2.92 -3.63
CA GLY A 87 4.22 -2.21 -2.38
C GLY A 87 5.46 -1.33 -2.25
N ASP A 88 6.34 -1.30 -3.25
CA ASP A 88 7.54 -0.47 -3.19
C ASP A 88 7.19 1.00 -2.98
N ILE A 89 7.90 1.63 -2.05
CA ILE A 89 7.81 3.06 -1.79
C ILE A 89 8.85 3.77 -2.64
N VAL A 90 8.41 4.58 -3.58
CA VAL A 90 9.26 5.40 -4.44
C VAL A 90 9.23 6.84 -3.94
N HIS A 91 10.38 7.39 -3.58
CA HIS A 91 10.55 8.77 -3.17
C HIS A 91 11.25 9.57 -4.27
N ILE A 92 10.56 10.57 -4.81
CA ILE A 92 11.09 11.51 -5.79
C ILE A 92 11.64 12.73 -5.04
N ALA A 93 12.95 12.96 -5.18
CA ALA A 93 13.67 13.96 -4.39
C ALA A 93 13.41 13.79 -2.87
N LEU A 94 13.03 14.88 -2.21
CA LEU A 94 12.59 14.96 -0.82
C LEU A 94 11.12 15.45 -0.73
N ALA A 95 10.39 15.40 -1.84
CA ALA A 95 9.14 16.15 -2.00
C ALA A 95 7.89 15.27 -2.10
N GLN A 96 8.00 14.09 -2.73
CA GLN A 96 6.84 13.27 -3.02
C GLN A 96 7.19 11.79 -2.95
N LYS A 97 6.46 11.03 -2.12
CA LYS A 97 6.51 9.56 -2.16
C LYS A 97 5.36 8.99 -3.00
N PHE A 98 5.52 7.75 -3.39
CA PHE A 98 4.53 6.97 -4.09
C PHE A 98 4.60 5.52 -3.63
N VAL A 99 3.50 4.81 -3.74
CA VAL A 99 3.43 3.35 -3.57
C VAL A 99 3.14 2.75 -4.93
N TYR A 100 3.98 1.83 -5.39
CA TYR A 100 3.71 1.04 -6.59
C TYR A 100 2.87 -0.18 -6.23
N LEU A 101 1.82 -0.43 -7.02
CA LEU A 101 0.94 -1.60 -6.90
C LEU A 101 0.96 -2.37 -8.23
N SER A 102 1.26 -3.67 -8.19
CA SER A 102 1.39 -4.47 -9.41
C SER A 102 0.02 -4.84 -10.01
N SER A 103 0.01 -5.44 -11.21
CA SER A 103 -1.22 -5.86 -11.89
C SER A 103 -1.98 -6.98 -11.17
N ASP A 104 -1.42 -7.67 -10.16
CA ASP A 104 -2.19 -8.59 -9.32
C ASP A 104 -3.14 -7.86 -8.34
N ALA A 105 -3.36 -6.55 -8.51
CA ALA A 105 -3.90 -5.69 -7.48
C ALA A 105 -5.17 -4.87 -7.81
N THR A 106 -5.83 -4.86 -8.98
CA THR A 106 -6.88 -3.82 -9.17
C THR A 106 -8.10 -4.20 -10.00
N LEU A 107 -9.23 -4.44 -9.32
CA LEU A 107 -10.57 -4.22 -9.89
C LEU A 107 -10.85 -2.70 -10.06
N PRO A 108 -11.72 -2.31 -11.02
CA PRO A 108 -11.76 -0.98 -11.61
C PRO A 108 -12.09 0.16 -10.63
N LEU A 109 -11.46 1.32 -10.89
CA LEU A 109 -11.45 2.54 -10.07
C LEU A 109 -12.81 3.19 -9.78
N ASP A 110 -13.89 2.79 -10.47
CA ASP A 110 -15.23 3.39 -10.29
C ASP A 110 -16.28 2.41 -9.77
N ALA A 111 -15.90 1.17 -9.45
CA ALA A 111 -16.84 0.25 -8.85
C ALA A 111 -17.02 0.62 -7.37
N LYS A 112 -18.28 0.83 -6.96
CA LYS A 112 -18.77 0.45 -5.62
C LYS A 112 -18.01 -0.80 -5.14
N PRO A 113 -17.76 -0.96 -3.81
CA PRO A 113 -17.02 -2.10 -3.26
C PRO A 113 -17.35 -3.35 -4.08
N PRO A 114 -16.34 -4.07 -4.63
CA PRO A 114 -16.58 -5.18 -5.57
C PRO A 114 -17.80 -5.97 -5.12
N ALA A 115 -18.68 -6.42 -6.01
CA ALA A 115 -19.88 -7.17 -5.59
C ALA A 115 -19.55 -8.36 -4.63
N VAL A 116 -18.29 -8.79 -4.60
CA VAL A 116 -17.67 -9.70 -3.63
C VAL A 116 -17.57 -9.13 -2.19
N LEU A 117 -17.25 -7.85 -1.99
CA LEU A 117 -17.33 -7.15 -0.70
C LEU A 117 -18.78 -6.92 -0.25
N ALA A 118 -19.72 -6.71 -1.19
CA ALA A 118 -21.15 -6.68 -0.88
C ALA A 118 -21.70 -8.03 -0.37
N SER A 119 -20.91 -9.11 -0.45
CA SER A 119 -21.27 -10.43 0.07
C SER A 119 -20.67 -10.76 1.44
N SER A 120 -19.72 -9.96 1.94
CA SER A 120 -19.24 -10.10 3.31
C SER A 120 -20.03 -9.16 4.21
N PRO A 121 -20.96 -9.65 5.03
CA PRO A 121 -21.80 -8.82 5.88
C PRO A 121 -21.01 -8.27 7.07
N ARG A 122 -19.69 -8.07 6.99
CA ARG A 122 -18.84 -7.64 8.09
C ARG A 122 -18.35 -6.21 7.90
N GLN A 123 -18.17 -5.50 9.02
CA GLN A 123 -17.81 -4.08 9.06
C GLN A 123 -16.42 -3.79 8.50
N LEU A 124 -15.42 -4.61 8.84
CA LEU A 124 -14.07 -4.53 8.29
C LEU A 124 -13.92 -5.47 7.10
N GLN A 125 -13.50 -4.92 5.98
CA GLN A 125 -13.32 -5.64 4.74
C GLN A 125 -11.95 -5.33 4.14
N LEU A 126 -11.32 -6.33 3.54
CA LEU A 126 -10.06 -6.14 2.84
C LEU A 126 -10.10 -6.77 1.46
N GLU A 127 -9.49 -6.09 0.50
CA GLU A 127 -9.21 -6.61 -0.82
C GLU A 127 -7.71 -6.94 -0.86
N LYS A 128 -7.39 -8.24 -0.83
CA LYS A 128 -6.01 -8.76 -0.72
C LYS A 128 -5.09 -8.26 -1.83
N HIS A 129 -5.67 -8.10 -3.01
CA HIS A 129 -5.02 -7.72 -4.25
C HIS A 129 -4.67 -6.23 -4.22
N SER A 130 -5.67 -5.35 -4.09
CA SER A 130 -5.48 -3.88 -4.14
C SER A 130 -4.93 -3.24 -2.89
N ARG A 131 -4.75 -4.02 -1.82
CA ARG A 131 -4.40 -3.56 -0.48
C ARG A 131 -5.36 -2.51 0.08
N ARG A 132 -6.59 -2.49 -0.42
CA ARG A 132 -7.64 -1.60 0.05
C ARG A 132 -8.35 -2.24 1.23
N VAL A 133 -8.71 -1.38 2.17
CA VAL A 133 -9.38 -1.75 3.40
C VAL A 133 -10.56 -0.81 3.58
N TRP A 134 -11.71 -1.37 3.90
CA TRP A 134 -12.91 -0.64 4.24
C TRP A 134 -13.30 -0.94 5.67
N VAL A 135 -13.83 0.07 6.34
CA VAL A 135 -14.45 -0.01 7.67
C VAL A 135 -15.80 0.69 7.53
N ASN A 136 -16.89 0.00 7.85
CA ASN A 136 -18.26 0.52 7.69
C ASN A 136 -18.53 1.11 6.29
N ASN A 137 -18.11 0.37 5.24
CA ASN A 137 -18.17 0.78 3.82
C ASN A 137 -17.34 2.02 3.44
N GLN A 138 -16.58 2.62 4.36
CA GLN A 138 -15.67 3.72 4.08
C GLN A 138 -14.25 3.19 3.88
N GLU A 139 -13.63 3.53 2.75
CA GLU A 139 -12.24 3.13 2.45
C GLU A 139 -11.25 3.89 3.35
N ILE A 140 -10.27 3.18 3.90
CA ILE A 140 -9.13 3.79 4.61
C ILE A 140 -8.24 4.49 3.59
N LEU A 141 -8.26 5.82 3.64
CA LEU A 141 -7.44 6.71 2.80
C LEU A 141 -6.59 7.66 3.68
N PRO A 142 -5.30 7.89 3.36
CA PRO A 142 -4.48 7.13 2.40
C PRO A 142 -4.42 5.62 2.70
N PRO A 143 -4.09 4.76 1.70
CA PRO A 143 -3.98 3.33 1.91
C PRO A 143 -3.02 2.97 3.05
N LEU A 144 -3.28 1.84 3.71
CA LEU A 144 -2.36 1.32 4.72
C LEU A 144 -0.97 1.05 4.13
N SER A 145 0.08 1.27 4.92
CA SER A 145 1.43 0.88 4.51
C SER A 145 1.53 -0.64 4.32
N ALA A 146 2.53 -1.11 3.56
CA ALA A 146 2.71 -2.54 3.29
C ALA A 146 2.71 -3.40 4.56
N SER A 147 3.45 -2.98 5.60
CA SER A 147 3.50 -3.70 6.88
C SER A 147 2.17 -3.64 7.64
N GLN A 148 1.46 -2.50 7.61
CA GLN A 148 0.14 -2.38 8.26
C GLN A 148 -0.90 -3.27 7.58
N PHE A 149 -0.90 -3.28 6.25
CA PHE A 149 -1.78 -4.14 5.47
C PHE A 149 -1.48 -5.62 5.69
N GLN A 150 -0.20 -6.01 5.65
CA GLN A 150 0.22 -7.38 5.88
C GLN A 150 -0.14 -7.86 7.28
N LEU A 151 0.05 -7.02 8.32
CA LEU A 151 -0.39 -7.31 9.68
C LEU A 151 -1.91 -7.56 9.72
N LEU A 152 -2.71 -6.67 9.15
CA LEU A 152 -4.17 -6.81 9.10
C LEU A 152 -4.59 -8.07 8.33
N LYS A 153 -3.96 -8.35 7.19
CA LYS A 153 -4.23 -9.52 6.34
C LYS A 153 -4.02 -10.83 7.10
N ILE A 154 -2.95 -10.93 7.89
CA ILE A 154 -2.67 -12.14 8.70
C ILE A 154 -3.79 -12.35 9.74
N ILE A 155 -4.14 -11.31 10.50
CA ILE A 155 -5.17 -11.43 11.55
C ILE A 155 -6.55 -11.72 10.93
N TYR A 156 -6.85 -11.11 9.79
CA TYR A 156 -8.10 -11.31 9.06
C TYR A 156 -8.24 -12.73 8.50
N GLN A 157 -7.16 -13.30 7.96
CA GLN A 157 -7.16 -14.67 7.46
C GLN A 157 -7.33 -15.72 8.57
N ASN A 158 -6.99 -15.37 9.81
CA ASN A 158 -7.14 -16.24 10.97
C ASN A 158 -8.59 -16.39 11.47
N ASN A 159 -9.59 -15.88 10.73
CA ASN A 159 -11.03 -16.07 10.95
C ASN A 159 -11.50 -15.91 12.42
N GLY A 160 -11.02 -14.87 13.10
CA GLY A 160 -11.36 -14.61 14.51
C GLY A 160 -10.60 -15.47 15.54
N GLY A 161 -9.65 -16.30 15.10
CA GLY A 161 -8.67 -16.95 15.96
C GLY A 161 -7.61 -15.98 16.47
N VAL A 162 -6.87 -16.39 17.49
CA VAL A 162 -5.74 -15.64 18.02
C VAL A 162 -4.48 -15.94 17.19
N VAL A 163 -3.82 -14.91 16.66
CA VAL A 163 -2.52 -15.01 16.01
C VAL A 163 -1.43 -14.64 17.00
N SER A 164 -0.40 -15.47 17.13
CA SER A 164 0.68 -15.20 18.07
C SER A 164 1.56 -14.02 17.63
N ARG A 165 2.29 -13.41 18.57
CA ARG A 165 3.21 -12.32 18.24
C ARG A 165 4.33 -12.78 17.31
N SER A 166 4.85 -14.00 17.51
CA SER A 166 5.88 -14.59 16.67
C SER A 166 5.38 -14.79 15.24
N ASP A 167 4.17 -15.33 15.07
CA ASP A 167 3.58 -15.54 13.73
C ASP A 167 3.30 -14.23 13.02
N LEU A 168 2.88 -13.19 13.76
CA LEU A 168 2.71 -11.83 13.20
C LEU A 168 4.06 -11.26 12.75
N MET A 169 5.13 -11.48 13.51
CA MET A 169 6.46 -11.00 13.13
C MET A 169 6.98 -11.69 11.88
N ILE A 170 6.93 -13.03 11.85
CA ILE A 170 7.33 -13.84 10.69
C ILE A 170 6.49 -13.45 9.47
N GLY A 171 5.17 -13.31 9.62
CA GLY A 171 4.29 -12.99 8.51
C GLY A 171 4.44 -11.58 7.94
N VAL A 172 4.85 -10.60 8.76
CA VAL A 172 5.03 -9.19 8.33
C VAL A 172 6.40 -8.94 7.72
N TRP A 173 7.46 -9.53 8.29
CA TRP A 173 8.85 -9.22 7.92
C TRP A 173 9.63 -10.38 7.31
N GLY A 174 9.06 -11.59 7.27
CA GLY A 174 9.73 -12.81 6.82
C GLY A 174 10.51 -13.50 7.94
N GLU A 175 10.75 -14.80 7.77
CA GLU A 175 11.40 -15.65 8.78
C GLU A 175 12.86 -15.23 9.05
N ASP A 176 13.59 -14.86 8.00
CA ASP A 176 15.01 -14.48 8.07
C ASP A 176 15.26 -13.21 8.90
N VAL A 177 14.27 -12.32 8.98
CA VAL A 177 14.42 -11.00 9.62
C VAL A 177 13.64 -10.93 10.95
N ALA A 178 12.62 -11.78 11.13
CA ALA A 178 11.75 -11.71 12.30
C ALA A 178 12.49 -11.86 13.64
N PHE A 179 13.58 -12.63 13.69
CA PHE A 179 14.38 -12.82 14.91
C PHE A 179 15.12 -11.56 15.37
N GLU A 180 15.43 -10.65 14.44
CA GLU A 180 16.12 -9.38 14.75
C GLU A 180 15.16 -8.25 15.12
N ILE A 181 13.86 -8.44 14.88
CA ILE A 181 12.86 -7.40 15.08
C ILE A 181 12.39 -7.39 16.52
N SER A 182 12.37 -6.22 17.13
CA SER A 182 11.94 -6.08 18.51
C SER A 182 10.41 -6.17 18.64
N ASN A 183 9.94 -6.68 19.79
CA ASN A 183 8.52 -6.64 20.16
C ASN A 183 7.94 -5.21 20.09
N GLN A 184 8.76 -4.19 20.37
CA GLN A 184 8.35 -2.79 20.30
C GLN A 184 8.02 -2.34 18.86
N ALA A 185 8.72 -2.87 17.86
CA ALA A 185 8.42 -2.57 16.46
C ALA A 185 7.03 -3.11 16.05
N LEU A 186 6.70 -4.34 16.48
CA LEU A 186 5.36 -4.90 16.32
C LEU A 186 4.31 -4.05 17.06
N ASP A 187 4.56 -3.65 18.30
CA ASP A 187 3.63 -2.82 19.08
C ASP A 187 3.39 -1.45 18.42
N ALA A 188 4.43 -0.83 17.88
CA ALA A 188 4.32 0.42 17.12
C ALA A 188 3.47 0.23 15.85
N LEU A 189 3.64 -0.89 15.15
CA LEU A 189 2.85 -1.22 13.97
C LEU A 189 1.37 -1.45 14.32
N ILE A 190 1.09 -2.22 15.37
CA ILE A 190 -0.27 -2.46 15.89
C ILE A 190 -0.94 -1.14 16.27
N ARG A 191 -0.22 -0.28 17.00
CA ARG A 191 -0.75 1.02 17.43
C ARG A 191 -1.14 1.87 16.23
N ARG A 192 -0.25 2.00 15.23
CA ARG A 192 -0.54 2.80 14.03
C ARG A 192 -1.72 2.22 13.25
N LEU A 193 -1.80 0.90 13.09
CA LEU A 193 -2.92 0.26 12.40
C LEU A 193 -4.25 0.52 13.11
N ARG A 194 -4.29 0.39 14.45
CA ARG A 194 -5.47 0.72 15.25
C ARG A 194 -5.89 2.17 15.06
N THR A 195 -4.95 3.13 15.13
CA THR A 195 -5.25 4.54 14.91
C THR A 195 -5.96 4.77 13.57
N ARG A 196 -5.46 4.17 12.48
CA ARG A 196 -6.07 4.30 11.14
C ARG A 196 -7.51 3.76 11.06
N ILE A 197 -7.80 2.67 11.78
CA ILE A 197 -9.15 2.09 11.83
C ILE A 197 -10.07 2.94 12.70
N THR A 198 -9.60 3.37 13.87
CA THR A 198 -10.33 4.22 14.83
C THR A 198 -10.67 5.60 14.26
N GLU A 199 -9.86 6.14 13.33
CA GLU A 199 -10.17 7.37 12.59
C GLU A 199 -11.47 7.26 11.78
N ILE A 200 -11.85 6.06 11.33
CA ILE A 200 -13.10 5.82 10.60
C ILE A 200 -14.22 5.39 11.53
N ASP A 201 -13.92 4.45 12.43
CA ASP A 201 -14.89 3.93 13.39
C ASP A 201 -14.32 3.99 14.81
N PRO A 202 -14.60 5.08 15.54
CA PRO A 202 -14.12 5.25 16.91
C PRO A 202 -14.88 4.38 17.92
N ASN A 203 -16.00 3.78 17.53
CA ASN A 203 -16.92 3.09 18.44
C ASN A 203 -16.60 1.60 18.59
N HIS A 204 -15.81 1.02 17.68
CA HIS A 204 -15.48 -0.40 17.70
C HIS A 204 -13.98 -0.70 17.72
N THR A 205 -13.57 -1.69 18.51
CA THR A 205 -12.17 -2.14 18.58
C THR A 205 -11.98 -3.41 17.76
N TYR A 206 -11.63 -3.25 16.48
CA TYR A 206 -11.47 -4.36 15.55
C TYR A 206 -10.30 -5.29 15.88
N ILE A 207 -9.20 -4.77 16.42
CA ILE A 207 -8.00 -5.56 16.71
C ILE A 207 -7.86 -5.68 18.22
N ALA A 208 -8.30 -6.80 18.78
CA ALA A 208 -8.25 -7.08 20.21
C ALA A 208 -6.91 -7.73 20.60
N THR A 209 -6.36 -7.32 21.75
CA THR A 209 -5.19 -7.98 22.36
C THR A 209 -5.67 -9.11 23.27
N VAL A 210 -5.19 -10.34 23.03
CA VAL A 210 -5.38 -11.47 23.93
C VAL A 210 -4.10 -11.63 24.75
N ARG A 211 -4.18 -11.25 26.04
CA ARG A 211 -3.02 -11.15 26.93
C ARG A 211 -2.26 -12.48 26.98
N GLY A 212 -0.95 -12.41 26.74
CA GLY A 212 -0.06 -13.58 26.76
C GLY A 212 -0.16 -14.50 25.53
N HIS A 213 -1.03 -14.20 24.56
CA HIS A 213 -1.22 -15.06 23.39
C HIS A 213 -0.99 -14.30 22.08
N GLY A 214 -1.59 -13.13 21.88
CA GLY A 214 -1.39 -12.35 20.67
C GLY A 214 -2.56 -11.44 20.31
N LEU A 215 -2.93 -11.41 19.03
CA LEU A 215 -4.01 -10.55 18.52
C LEU A 215 -5.14 -11.36 17.92
N ARG A 216 -6.35 -10.81 18.03
CA ARG A 216 -7.56 -11.38 17.43
C ARG A 216 -8.32 -10.30 16.68
N LEU A 217 -8.87 -10.64 15.52
CA LEU A 217 -9.80 -9.78 14.81
C LEU A 217 -11.21 -9.96 15.40
N ASP A 218 -11.80 -8.86 15.87
CA ASP A 218 -13.20 -8.74 16.25
C ASP A 218 -13.93 -7.93 15.16
N ASN A 219 -14.56 -8.64 14.22
CA ASN A 219 -15.14 -8.03 13.03
C ASN A 219 -16.64 -8.34 12.95
N PRO A 220 -17.50 -7.54 13.62
CA PRO A 220 -18.93 -7.76 13.68
C PRO A 220 -19.61 -7.59 12.32
N LEU A 221 -20.88 -7.94 12.28
CA LEU A 221 -21.68 -7.75 11.09
C LEU A 221 -21.97 -6.26 10.85
N LEU A 222 -22.05 -5.86 9.58
CA LEU A 222 -22.55 -4.56 9.16
C LEU A 222 -24.06 -4.56 9.38
N GLU A 223 -24.56 -3.63 10.20
CA GLU A 223 -25.99 -3.43 10.47
C GLU A 223 -26.69 -2.67 9.33
#